data_AF-A0A9E3IAF2-F1
#
_entry.id   AF-A0A9E3IAF2-F1
#
_cell.length_a   1.000
_cell.length_b   1.000
_cell.length_c   1.000
_cell.angle_alpha   90.00
_cell.angle_beta   90.00
_cell.angle_gamma   90.00
#
_symmetry.space_group_name_H-M   'P 1'
#
loop_
_entity.id
_entity.type
_entity.pdbx_description
1 polymer ?
#
loop_
_entity_poly.entity_id
_entity_poly.type
_entity_poly.pdbx_seq_one_letter_code
_entity_poly.pdbx_strand_id
1 'polypeptide(L)'
;GHRALGKRLMTVFIENGLMREGESEQVTGLFRELGVTVEVVDAREEFFAALKGITDPEEKREAITQTFYRNVFGHLVKESGAKHLLQGTNLTDVDETVAGIKRQHNVFEQLGIDPEDAFGYRIIEPLVQLRKDGVRKIGKALGLPATIFERIPFPGPALSARVIGEVTMERIETVRKATVVVERLLKGTGAFQYLAVLHEDRMTGIRDGKRDFGQQIEVRCWDSVDARTATPTRLSFEILEKVAREIILEVPGIVSVTHNIASKPPSTIEAI
;
A
#
# COMPACT_ATOMS: atom_id res chain seq x y z
N GLY A 1 -3.15 -10.49 19.73
CA GLY A 1 -1.96 -11.35 19.72
C GLY A 1 -1.10 -11.17 20.95
N HIS A 2 -0.27 -10.11 20.99
CA HIS A 2 0.84 -10.00 21.95
C HIS A 2 0.42 -10.09 23.43
N ARG A 3 -0.63 -9.39 23.85
CA ARG A 3 -1.13 -9.46 25.25
C ARG A 3 -1.50 -10.88 25.71
N ALA A 4 -1.92 -11.77 24.80
CA ALA A 4 -2.34 -13.13 25.13
C ALA A 4 -1.19 -14.14 25.04
N LEU A 5 -0.31 -13.97 24.06
CA LEU A 5 0.74 -14.96 23.74
C LEU A 5 2.12 -14.57 24.27
N GLY A 6 2.36 -13.30 24.54
CA GLY A 6 3.65 -12.76 24.98
C GLY A 6 4.77 -13.20 24.04
N LYS A 7 5.80 -13.83 24.62
CA LYS A 7 6.99 -14.34 23.91
C LYS A 7 6.69 -15.51 22.96
N ARG A 8 5.51 -16.13 23.03
CA ARG A 8 5.09 -17.18 22.08
C ARG A 8 4.60 -16.61 20.75
N LEU A 9 4.42 -15.29 20.66
CA LEU A 9 4.05 -14.62 19.43
C LEU A 9 5.32 -14.30 18.63
N MET A 10 5.45 -14.92 17.47
CA MET A 10 6.34 -14.45 16.41
C MET A 10 5.60 -13.40 15.59
N THR A 11 6.22 -12.24 15.37
CA THR A 11 5.67 -11.18 14.52
C THR A 11 6.70 -10.87 13.45
N VAL A 12 6.29 -10.98 12.20
CA VAL A 12 7.15 -10.74 11.04
C VAL A 12 6.57 -9.60 10.20
N PHE A 13 7.45 -8.71 9.74
CA PHE A 13 7.16 -7.71 8.74
C PHE A 13 7.94 -8.06 7.46
N ILE A 14 7.22 -8.33 6.37
CA ILE A 14 7.83 -8.63 5.08
C ILE A 14 8.06 -7.32 4.34
N GLU A 15 9.32 -6.92 4.20
CA GLU A 15 9.72 -5.78 3.40
C GLU A 15 9.74 -6.17 1.92
N ASN A 16 8.68 -5.79 1.20
CA ASN A 16 8.51 -6.10 -0.22
C ASN A 16 9.11 -5.03 -1.15
N GLY A 17 9.59 -3.91 -0.61
CA GLY A 17 10.17 -2.80 -1.37
C GLY A 17 9.16 -1.93 -2.10
N LEU A 18 7.87 -2.20 -1.95
CA LEU A 18 6.77 -1.48 -2.61
C LEU A 18 6.10 -0.47 -1.67
N MET A 19 6.48 -0.43 -0.40
CA MET A 19 5.89 0.44 0.61
C MET A 19 6.39 1.89 0.51
N ARG A 20 5.70 2.80 1.23
CA ARG A 20 6.07 4.20 1.39
C ARG A 20 7.45 4.36 2.04
N GLU A 21 8.02 5.54 1.85
CA GLU A 21 9.25 5.97 2.53
C GLU A 21 9.14 5.80 4.05
N GLY A 22 10.06 5.06 4.64
CA GLY A 22 10.14 4.86 6.09
C GLY A 22 9.03 4.02 6.71
N GLU A 23 8.18 3.33 5.92
CA GLU A 23 7.04 2.58 6.45
C GLU A 23 7.48 1.46 7.40
N SER A 24 8.50 0.69 7.01
CA SER A 24 9.01 -0.44 7.79
C SER A 24 9.59 0.00 9.12
N GLU A 25 10.40 1.07 9.12
CA GLU A 25 10.99 1.65 10.33
C GLU A 25 9.91 2.20 11.25
N GLN A 26 8.89 2.88 10.70
CA GLN A 26 7.75 3.39 11.48
C GLN A 26 6.95 2.26 12.12
N VAL A 27 6.59 1.23 11.36
CA VAL A 27 5.80 0.09 11.85
C VAL A 27 6.58 -0.67 12.92
N THR A 28 7.84 -1.01 12.66
CA THR A 28 8.68 -1.77 13.60
C THR A 28 9.00 -0.99 14.87
N GLY A 29 9.31 0.31 14.76
CA GLY A 29 9.55 1.19 15.90
C GLY A 29 8.33 1.29 16.82
N LEU A 30 7.16 1.46 16.23
CA LEU A 30 5.90 1.53 16.96
C LEU A 30 5.55 0.24 17.70
N PHE A 31 5.70 -0.92 17.05
CA PHE A 31 5.48 -2.19 17.73
C PHE A 31 6.51 -2.44 18.84
N ARG A 32 7.76 -1.98 18.66
CA ARG A 32 8.81 -2.03 19.68
C ARG A 32 8.44 -1.22 20.92
N GLU A 33 7.89 -0.01 20.76
CA GLU A 33 7.38 0.80 21.88
C GLU A 33 6.26 0.10 22.66
N LEU A 34 5.47 -0.74 21.98
CA LEU A 34 4.42 -1.56 22.59
C LEU A 34 4.94 -2.88 23.19
N GLY A 35 6.26 -3.09 23.21
CA GLY A 35 6.89 -4.32 23.72
C GLY A 35 6.80 -5.52 22.78
N VAL A 36 6.36 -5.31 21.53
CA VAL A 36 6.24 -6.35 20.51
C VAL A 36 7.54 -6.40 19.71
N THR A 37 8.21 -7.55 19.71
CA THR A 37 9.35 -7.78 18.82
C THR A 37 8.84 -8.08 17.42
N VAL A 38 9.30 -7.31 16.44
CA VAL A 38 8.99 -7.50 15.01
C VAL A 38 10.28 -7.83 14.28
N GLU A 39 10.31 -9.00 13.66
CA GLU A 39 11.37 -9.40 12.74
C GLU A 39 11.09 -8.83 11.36
N VAL A 40 12.07 -8.16 10.75
CA VAL A 40 11.95 -7.65 9.39
C VAL A 40 12.60 -8.65 8.45
N VAL A 41 11.81 -9.21 7.54
CA VAL A 41 12.28 -10.10 6.48
C VAL A 41 12.36 -9.28 5.20
N ASP A 42 13.58 -9.08 4.71
CA ASP A 42 13.82 -8.43 3.42
C ASP A 42 13.51 -9.41 2.29
N ALA A 43 12.46 -9.11 1.53
CA ALA A 43 12.02 -9.91 0.38
C ALA A 43 12.02 -9.10 -0.92
N ARG A 44 12.74 -7.97 -0.95
CA ARG A 44 12.67 -7.02 -2.08
C ARG A 44 13.02 -7.70 -3.41
N GLU A 45 14.07 -8.52 -3.41
CA GLU A 45 14.52 -9.20 -4.63
C GLU A 45 13.44 -10.13 -5.21
N GLU A 46 12.74 -10.88 -4.35
CA GLU A 46 11.67 -11.79 -4.74
C GLU A 46 10.51 -11.05 -5.40
N PHE A 47 10.08 -9.92 -4.81
CA PHE A 47 8.98 -9.12 -5.36
C PHE A 47 9.36 -8.46 -6.68
N PHE A 48 10.54 -7.85 -6.78
CA PHE A 48 10.98 -7.21 -8.03
C PHE A 48 11.31 -8.23 -9.14
N ALA A 49 11.79 -9.42 -8.79
CA ALA A 49 11.96 -10.51 -9.75
C ALA A 49 10.61 -10.99 -10.31
N ALA A 50 9.60 -11.12 -9.46
CA ALA A 50 8.26 -11.54 -9.86
C ALA A 50 7.52 -10.50 -10.72
N LEU A 51 7.82 -9.21 -10.56
CA LEU A 51 7.21 -8.11 -11.31
C LEU A 51 7.87 -7.81 -12.65
N LYS A 52 9.02 -8.43 -12.94
CA LYS A 52 9.82 -8.14 -14.13
C LYS A 52 9.03 -8.43 -15.41
N GLY A 53 8.93 -7.43 -16.28
CA GLY A 53 8.22 -7.50 -17.56
C GLY A 53 6.69 -7.48 -17.46
N ILE A 54 6.11 -7.40 -16.25
CA ILE A 54 4.66 -7.37 -16.07
C ILE A 54 4.16 -5.91 -16.13
N THR A 55 3.26 -5.64 -17.06
CA THR A 55 2.65 -4.31 -17.22
C THR A 55 1.17 -4.28 -16.84
N ASP A 56 0.46 -5.41 -17.00
CA ASP A 56 -0.98 -5.51 -16.71
C ASP A 56 -1.24 -5.35 -15.20
N PRO A 57 -2.18 -4.46 -14.78
CA PRO A 57 -2.47 -4.22 -13.37
C PRO A 57 -2.94 -5.44 -12.58
N GLU A 58 -3.76 -6.29 -13.18
CA GLU A 58 -4.29 -7.48 -12.50
C GLU A 58 -3.20 -8.56 -12.40
N GLU A 59 -2.38 -8.73 -13.44
CA GLU A 59 -1.20 -9.61 -13.37
C GLU A 59 -0.18 -9.12 -12.33
N LYS A 60 0.06 -7.80 -12.20
CA LYS A 60 0.90 -7.24 -11.13
C LYS A 60 0.35 -7.58 -9.75
N ARG A 61 -0.96 -7.42 -9.55
CA ARG A 61 -1.62 -7.75 -8.28
C ARG A 61 -1.49 -9.25 -7.97
N GLU A 62 -1.68 -10.10 -8.97
CA GLU A 62 -1.55 -11.55 -8.82
C GLU A 62 -0.10 -11.94 -8.48
N ALA A 63 0.89 -11.42 -9.21
CA ALA A 63 2.30 -11.68 -8.97
C ALA A 63 2.74 -11.28 -7.56
N ILE A 64 2.29 -10.11 -7.07
CA ILE A 64 2.55 -9.66 -5.69
C ILE A 64 1.91 -10.61 -4.67
N THR A 65 0.67 -11.01 -4.92
CA THR A 65 -0.08 -11.93 -4.03
C THR A 65 0.60 -13.29 -3.95
N GLN A 66 0.93 -13.89 -5.10
CA GLN A 66 1.65 -15.16 -5.19
C GLN A 66 3.00 -15.10 -4.50
N THR A 67 3.78 -14.05 -4.77
CA THR A 67 5.12 -13.88 -4.18
C THR A 67 5.04 -13.80 -2.66
N PHE A 68 4.10 -12.99 -2.15
CA PHE A 68 3.89 -12.86 -0.71
C PHE A 68 3.56 -14.23 -0.08
N TYR A 69 2.51 -14.90 -0.55
CA TYR A 69 2.00 -16.10 0.12
C TYR A 69 2.85 -17.35 -0.13
N ARG A 70 3.26 -17.58 -1.38
CA ARG A 70 3.90 -18.83 -1.80
C ARG A 70 5.42 -18.79 -1.60
N ASN A 71 6.06 -17.69 -2.01
CA ASN A 71 7.52 -17.63 -2.09
C ASN A 71 8.13 -17.19 -0.76
N VAL A 72 7.51 -16.22 -0.08
CA VAL A 72 8.05 -15.62 1.15
C VAL A 72 7.37 -16.18 2.38
N PHE A 73 6.08 -15.90 2.56
CA PHE A 73 5.36 -16.20 3.79
C PHE A 73 5.24 -17.71 4.06
N GLY A 74 4.95 -18.51 3.04
CA GLY A 74 4.88 -19.96 3.18
C GLY A 74 6.19 -20.61 3.66
N HIS A 75 7.34 -20.06 3.25
CA HIS A 75 8.65 -20.51 3.73
C HIS A 75 8.85 -20.13 5.20
N LEU A 76 8.59 -18.86 5.55
CA LEU A 76 8.70 -18.37 6.92
C LEU A 76 7.87 -19.17 7.91
N VAL A 77 6.62 -19.52 7.55
CA VAL A 77 5.78 -20.33 8.44
C VAL A 77 6.35 -21.73 8.63
N LYS A 78 6.81 -22.38 7.56
CA LYS A 78 7.44 -23.71 7.63
C LYS A 78 8.69 -23.70 8.51
N GLU A 79 9.55 -22.71 8.36
CA GLU A 79 10.78 -22.58 9.16
C GLU A 79 10.49 -22.26 10.63
N SER A 80 9.48 -21.43 10.89
CA SER A 80 9.10 -21.07 12.26
C SER A 80 8.52 -22.23 13.09
N GLY A 81 8.01 -23.28 12.43
CA GLY A 81 7.26 -24.36 13.07
C GLY A 81 5.96 -23.90 13.74
N ALA A 82 5.45 -22.71 13.39
CA ALA A 82 4.23 -22.16 13.96
C ALA A 82 3.01 -22.99 13.56
N LYS A 83 2.22 -23.42 14.54
CA LYS A 83 0.99 -24.20 14.32
C LYS A 83 -0.26 -23.34 14.10
N HIS A 84 -0.16 -22.05 14.39
CA HIS A 84 -1.28 -21.13 14.31
C HIS A 84 -0.85 -19.80 13.70
N LEU A 85 -1.68 -19.28 12.80
CA LEU A 85 -1.54 -17.96 12.20
C LEU A 85 -2.66 -17.05 12.73
N LEU A 86 -2.31 -15.85 13.20
CA LEU A 86 -3.29 -14.83 13.56
C LEU A 86 -3.58 -13.95 12.34
N GLN A 87 -4.84 -13.90 11.92
CA GLN A 87 -5.30 -13.02 10.85
C GLN A 87 -6.21 -11.91 11.39
N GLY A 88 -6.04 -10.71 10.85
CA GLY A 88 -6.78 -9.51 11.25
C GLY A 88 -8.18 -9.36 10.63
N THR A 89 -8.72 -10.41 10.01
CA THR A 89 -10.03 -10.38 9.34
C THR A 89 -11.11 -9.87 10.28
N ASN A 90 -11.93 -8.94 9.81
CA ASN A 90 -13.05 -8.38 10.56
C ASN A 90 -14.41 -8.69 9.90
N LEU A 91 -15.52 -8.34 10.54
CA LEU A 91 -16.86 -8.67 10.04
C LEU A 91 -17.18 -7.96 8.72
N THR A 92 -16.69 -6.73 8.55
CA THR A 92 -16.92 -5.95 7.31
C THR A 92 -16.22 -6.61 6.12
N ASP A 93 -15.06 -7.19 6.40
CA ASP A 93 -14.25 -7.93 5.46
C ASP A 93 -14.95 -9.21 4.98
N VAL A 94 -15.57 -9.97 5.88
CA VAL A 94 -16.38 -11.16 5.54
C VAL A 94 -17.61 -10.78 4.72
N ASP A 95 -18.36 -9.75 5.14
CA ASP A 95 -19.55 -9.27 4.43
C ASP A 95 -19.22 -8.89 2.97
N GLU A 96 -18.09 -8.21 2.75
CA GLU A 96 -17.62 -7.79 1.41
C GLU A 96 -17.15 -8.97 0.55
N THR A 97 -16.64 -10.04 1.15
CA THR A 97 -16.22 -11.26 0.42
C THR A 97 -17.42 -12.12 0.03
N VAL A 98 -18.41 -12.28 0.92
CA VAL A 98 -19.68 -12.95 0.59
C VAL A 98 -20.43 -12.21 -0.53
N ALA A 99 -20.33 -10.88 -0.55
CA ALA A 99 -20.91 -10.05 -1.60
C ALA A 99 -20.11 -10.06 -2.94
N GLY A 100 -18.97 -10.75 -3.00
CA GLY A 100 -18.12 -10.81 -4.21
C GLY A 100 -17.32 -9.52 -4.49
N ILE A 101 -17.26 -8.60 -3.52
CA ILE A 101 -16.65 -7.25 -3.68
C ILE A 101 -15.17 -7.26 -3.32
N LYS A 102 -14.73 -8.08 -2.35
CA LYS A 102 -13.31 -8.24 -1.97
C LYS A 102 -12.79 -9.64 -2.25
N ARG A 103 -11.82 -9.73 -3.18
CA ARG A 103 -11.07 -10.98 -3.44
C ARG A 103 -10.13 -11.36 -2.29
N GLN A 104 -9.55 -10.39 -1.57
CA GLN A 104 -8.42 -10.63 -0.65
C GLN A 104 -8.67 -11.51 0.60
N HIS A 105 -9.90 -11.70 1.09
CA HIS A 105 -10.10 -12.48 2.33
C HIS A 105 -10.03 -14.00 2.17
N ASN A 106 -10.17 -14.50 0.94
CA ASN A 106 -10.09 -15.92 0.65
C ASN A 106 -8.88 -16.21 -0.25
N VAL A 107 -7.76 -15.48 -0.13
CA VAL A 107 -6.60 -15.72 -1.01
C VAL A 107 -6.19 -17.19 -0.96
N PHE A 108 -6.15 -17.83 0.21
CA PHE A 108 -5.81 -19.25 0.28
C PHE A 108 -6.83 -20.16 -0.42
N GLU A 109 -8.14 -20.01 -0.18
CA GLU A 109 -9.17 -20.78 -0.91
C GLU A 109 -9.24 -20.47 -2.41
N GLN A 110 -9.04 -19.21 -2.81
CA GLN A 110 -9.05 -18.76 -4.21
C GLN A 110 -7.82 -19.24 -4.98
N LEU A 111 -6.69 -19.37 -4.29
CA LEU A 111 -5.50 -20.02 -4.81
C LEU A 111 -5.60 -21.55 -4.74
N GLY A 112 -6.69 -22.11 -4.20
CA GLY A 112 -6.91 -23.54 -4.03
C GLY A 112 -5.98 -24.17 -2.99
N ILE A 113 -5.48 -23.38 -2.05
CA ILE A 113 -4.50 -23.76 -1.04
C ILE A 113 -5.22 -23.96 0.29
N ASP A 114 -5.37 -25.20 0.74
CA ASP A 114 -5.71 -25.48 2.14
C ASP A 114 -4.48 -25.15 3.01
N PRO A 115 -4.56 -24.20 3.97
CA PRO A 115 -3.41 -23.81 4.77
C PRO A 115 -2.86 -24.92 5.68
N GLU A 116 -3.71 -25.84 6.15
CA GLU A 116 -3.30 -26.98 6.97
C GLU A 116 -2.55 -27.99 6.11
N ASP A 117 -3.03 -28.29 4.89
CA ASP A 117 -2.36 -29.21 3.97
C ASP A 117 -1.09 -28.62 3.34
N ALA A 118 -1.10 -27.33 2.96
CA ALA A 118 0.00 -26.71 2.22
C ALA A 118 1.15 -26.20 3.12
N PHE A 119 0.81 -25.77 4.33
CA PHE A 119 1.74 -25.08 5.23
C PHE A 119 1.73 -25.59 6.67
N GLY A 120 0.80 -26.46 7.07
CA GLY A 120 0.81 -27.10 8.38
C GLY A 120 0.36 -26.23 9.56
N TYR A 121 -0.43 -25.17 9.30
CA TYR A 121 -0.93 -24.28 10.36
C TYR A 121 -2.44 -24.01 10.26
N ARG A 122 -3.03 -23.60 11.39
CA ARG A 122 -4.44 -23.19 11.48
C ARG A 122 -4.59 -21.69 11.61
N ILE A 123 -5.60 -21.12 10.95
CA ILE A 123 -5.91 -19.69 11.04
C ILE A 123 -6.78 -19.42 12.28
N ILE A 124 -6.45 -18.38 13.03
CA ILE A 124 -7.24 -17.83 14.13
C ILE A 124 -7.56 -16.37 13.78
N GLU A 125 -8.84 -15.98 13.84
CA GLU A 125 -9.33 -14.65 13.44
C GLU A 125 -9.98 -13.91 14.63
N PRO A 126 -9.20 -13.23 15.49
CA PRO A 126 -9.73 -12.66 16.73
C PRO A 126 -10.71 -11.49 16.53
N LEU A 127 -10.73 -10.90 15.34
CA LEU A 127 -11.49 -9.69 15.04
C LEU A 127 -12.73 -9.95 14.17
N VAL A 128 -13.00 -11.22 13.80
CA VAL A 128 -14.01 -11.60 12.79
C VAL A 128 -15.43 -11.14 13.12
N GLN A 129 -15.74 -10.93 14.40
CA GLN A 129 -17.05 -10.47 14.88
C GLN A 129 -17.20 -8.94 14.94
N LEU A 130 -16.15 -8.18 14.59
CA LEU A 130 -16.10 -6.73 14.80
C LEU A 130 -16.23 -5.97 13.49
N ARG A 131 -16.94 -4.84 13.50
CA ARG A 131 -16.89 -3.85 12.41
C ARG A 131 -15.71 -2.89 12.59
N LYS A 132 -15.38 -2.12 11.55
CA LYS A 132 -14.24 -1.17 11.56
C LYS A 132 -14.25 -0.20 12.75
N ASP A 133 -15.42 0.28 13.16
CA ASP A 133 -15.55 1.15 14.33
C ASP A 133 -15.21 0.41 15.63
N GLY A 134 -15.60 -0.85 15.75
CA GLY A 134 -15.25 -1.74 16.86
C GLY A 134 -13.74 -1.99 16.94
N VAL A 135 -13.09 -2.26 15.81
CA VAL A 135 -11.63 -2.43 15.74
C VAL A 135 -10.90 -1.16 16.21
N ARG A 136 -11.37 0.03 15.78
CA ARG A 136 -10.82 1.33 16.23
C ARG A 136 -10.96 1.53 17.74
N LYS A 137 -12.13 1.21 18.31
CA LYS A 137 -12.38 1.30 19.76
C LYS A 137 -11.44 0.38 20.55
N ILE A 138 -11.22 -0.85 20.07
CA ILE A 138 -10.26 -1.78 20.68
C ILE A 138 -8.84 -1.24 20.57
N GLY A 139 -8.43 -0.73 19.40
CA GLY A 139 -7.10 -0.13 19.22
C GLY A 139 -6.83 0.96 20.24
N LYS A 140 -7.79 1.88 20.43
CA LYS A 140 -7.73 2.93 21.46
C LYS A 140 -7.62 2.36 22.87
N ALA A 141 -8.44 1.36 23.22
CA ALA A 141 -8.41 0.73 24.54
C ALA A 141 -7.10 -0.05 24.81
N LEU A 142 -6.43 -0.51 23.76
CA LEU A 142 -5.12 -1.18 23.84
C LEU A 142 -3.95 -0.19 23.92
N GLY A 143 -4.20 1.13 23.80
CA GLY A 143 -3.16 2.17 23.83
C GLY A 143 -2.44 2.35 22.50
N LEU A 144 -3.02 1.90 21.38
CA LEU A 144 -2.45 2.15 20.06
C LEU A 144 -2.57 3.65 19.73
N PRO A 145 -1.53 4.29 19.16
CA PRO A 145 -1.64 5.66 18.72
C PRO A 145 -2.64 5.81 17.58
N ALA A 146 -3.32 6.95 17.56
CA ALA A 146 -4.37 7.27 16.58
C ALA A 146 -3.88 7.14 15.13
N THR A 147 -2.61 7.44 14.91
CA THR A 147 -1.93 7.34 13.61
C THR A 147 -1.98 5.93 12.99
N ILE A 148 -2.18 4.86 13.78
CA ILE A 148 -2.33 3.49 13.26
C ILE A 148 -3.72 3.27 12.68
N PHE A 149 -4.77 3.69 13.40
CA PHE A 149 -6.15 3.32 13.09
C PHE A 149 -6.94 4.41 12.34
N GLU A 150 -6.37 5.60 12.22
CA GLU A 150 -6.88 6.73 11.44
C GLU A 150 -6.13 6.93 10.11
N ARG A 151 -5.16 6.06 9.80
CA ARG A 151 -4.36 6.16 8.58
C ARG A 151 -5.22 6.00 7.33
N ILE A 152 -4.95 6.82 6.31
CA ILE A 152 -5.56 6.68 4.98
C ILE A 152 -5.21 5.29 4.44
N PRO A 153 -6.19 4.56 3.86
CA PRO A 153 -5.93 3.24 3.28
C PRO A 153 -4.78 3.30 2.28
N PHE A 154 -3.89 2.33 2.35
CA PHE A 154 -2.87 2.11 1.35
C PHE A 154 -3.25 0.86 0.56
N PRO A 155 -3.30 0.91 -0.78
CA PRO A 155 -3.82 -0.19 -1.57
C PRO A 155 -2.95 -1.45 -1.41
N GLY A 156 -3.56 -2.62 -1.57
CA GLY A 156 -2.87 -3.92 -1.43
C GLY A 156 -1.58 -4.07 -2.27
N PRO A 157 -1.55 -3.63 -3.56
CA PRO A 157 -0.32 -3.65 -4.36
C PRO A 157 0.68 -2.54 -3.98
N ALA A 158 0.38 -1.72 -2.97
CA ALA A 158 1.25 -0.64 -2.49
C ALA A 158 1.61 0.36 -3.62
N LEU A 159 2.86 0.82 -3.71
CA LEU A 159 3.29 1.74 -4.76
C LEU A 159 3.27 1.13 -6.17
N SER A 160 3.15 -0.19 -6.33
CA SER A 160 3.06 -0.81 -7.67
C SER A 160 1.76 -0.41 -8.40
N ALA A 161 0.68 -0.13 -7.66
CA ALA A 161 -0.56 0.45 -8.17
C ALA A 161 -0.45 1.96 -8.48
N ARG A 162 0.74 2.55 -8.30
CA ARG A 162 1.03 3.95 -8.64
C ARG A 162 2.05 4.09 -9.76
N VAL A 163 2.43 2.98 -10.39
CA VAL A 163 3.35 2.96 -11.53
C VAL A 163 2.62 2.34 -12.71
N ILE A 164 2.32 3.16 -13.72
CA ILE A 164 1.77 2.69 -14.99
C ILE A 164 2.86 1.92 -15.73
N GLY A 165 2.52 0.78 -16.34
CA GLY A 165 3.48 -0.11 -16.98
C GLY A 165 4.28 -0.96 -15.98
N GLU A 166 5.51 -1.28 -16.35
CA GLU A 166 6.43 -2.14 -15.59
C GLU A 166 6.87 -1.51 -14.26
N VAL A 167 7.00 -2.34 -13.24
CA VAL A 167 7.39 -1.93 -11.88
C VAL A 167 8.85 -2.33 -11.63
N THR A 168 9.74 -1.33 -11.61
CA THR A 168 11.16 -1.52 -11.30
C THR A 168 11.52 -0.80 -10.00
N MET A 169 12.65 -1.17 -9.38
CA MET A 169 13.14 -0.51 -8.15
C MET A 169 13.30 1.00 -8.33
N GLU A 170 13.84 1.43 -9.48
CA GLU A 170 14.02 2.84 -9.81
C GLU A 170 12.67 3.57 -9.92
N ARG A 171 11.70 2.98 -10.62
CA ARG A 171 10.36 3.57 -10.79
C ARG A 171 9.62 3.67 -9.47
N ILE A 172 9.77 2.66 -8.60
CA ILE A 172 9.21 2.68 -7.25
C ILE A 172 9.86 3.77 -6.39
N GLU A 173 11.17 3.94 -6.48
CA GLU A 173 11.88 5.00 -5.77
C GLU A 173 11.44 6.40 -6.23
N THR A 174 11.27 6.60 -7.54
CA THR A 174 10.75 7.85 -8.10
C THR A 174 9.34 8.17 -7.57
N VAL A 175 8.40 7.21 -7.64
CA VAL A 175 7.03 7.45 -7.16
C VAL A 175 6.95 7.55 -5.64
N ARG A 176 7.87 6.92 -4.90
CA ARG A 176 8.01 7.03 -3.44
C ARG A 176 8.36 8.47 -3.05
N LYS A 177 9.40 9.05 -3.67
CA LYS A 177 9.77 10.46 -3.46
C LYS A 177 8.65 11.42 -3.84
N ALA A 178 8.01 11.20 -4.99
CA ALA A 178 6.85 11.99 -5.40
C ALA A 178 5.69 11.88 -4.39
N THR A 179 5.45 10.68 -3.84
CA THR A 179 4.45 10.46 -2.79
C THR A 179 4.78 11.26 -1.53
N VAL A 180 6.05 11.30 -1.09
CA VAL A 180 6.46 12.12 0.07
C VAL A 180 6.13 13.60 -0.13
N VAL A 181 6.44 14.16 -1.31
CA VAL A 181 6.13 15.56 -1.63
C VAL A 181 4.62 15.82 -1.63
N VAL A 182 3.85 14.97 -2.32
CA VAL A 182 2.39 15.09 -2.39
C VAL A 182 1.75 14.98 -1.01
N GLU A 183 2.14 13.98 -0.21
CA GLU A 183 1.62 13.80 1.13
C GLU A 183 1.99 14.98 2.04
N ARG A 184 3.23 15.50 1.95
CA ARG A 184 3.68 16.66 2.74
C ARG A 184 2.87 17.92 2.43
N LEU A 185 2.59 18.19 1.16
CA LEU A 185 1.96 19.43 0.72
C LEU A 185 0.43 19.41 0.78
N LEU A 186 -0.19 18.26 0.58
CA LEU A 186 -1.64 18.12 0.58
C LEU A 186 -2.20 17.67 1.94
N LYS A 187 -1.32 17.35 2.89
CA LYS A 187 -1.70 17.13 4.29
C LYS A 187 -2.42 18.37 4.83
N GLY A 188 -3.64 18.17 5.32
CA GLY A 188 -4.45 19.24 5.89
C GLY A 188 -5.44 19.90 4.91
N THR A 189 -5.48 19.48 3.65
CA THR A 189 -6.51 19.91 2.68
C THR A 189 -7.90 19.41 3.02
N GLY A 190 -8.02 18.39 3.87
CA GLY A 190 -9.27 17.70 4.16
C GLY A 190 -9.71 16.72 3.08
N ALA A 191 -8.92 16.54 2.02
CA ALA A 191 -9.18 15.59 0.96
C ALA A 191 -9.27 14.16 1.50
N PHE A 192 -10.15 13.36 0.89
CA PHE A 192 -10.33 11.96 1.25
C PHE A 192 -9.08 11.13 0.95
N GLN A 193 -8.49 11.35 -0.23
CA GLN A 193 -7.27 10.67 -0.63
C GLN A 193 -6.48 11.52 -1.63
N TYR A 194 -5.16 11.47 -1.52
CA TYR A 194 -4.23 12.04 -2.48
C TYR A 194 -3.06 11.10 -2.75
N LEU A 195 -2.58 11.09 -3.99
CA LEU A 195 -1.53 10.17 -4.45
C LEU A 195 -0.82 10.72 -5.69
N ALA A 196 0.44 10.30 -5.84
CA ALA A 196 1.25 10.51 -7.03
C ALA A 196 1.25 9.23 -7.88
N VAL A 197 1.05 9.34 -9.19
CA VAL A 197 1.14 8.24 -10.17
C VAL A 197 2.25 8.55 -11.15
N LEU A 198 3.18 7.61 -11.31
CA LEU A 198 4.23 7.67 -12.31
C LEU A 198 3.71 7.09 -13.64
N HIS A 199 3.74 7.91 -14.68
CA HIS A 199 3.39 7.49 -16.04
C HIS A 199 4.52 6.66 -16.68
N GLU A 200 4.16 5.82 -17.64
CA GLU A 200 5.14 5.09 -18.47
C GLU A 200 5.76 6.00 -19.52
N ASP A 201 4.94 6.89 -20.09
CA ASP A 201 5.34 7.85 -21.10
C ASP A 201 6.41 8.84 -20.61
N ARG A 202 7.18 9.31 -21.57
CA ARG A 202 8.26 10.28 -21.40
C ARG A 202 7.86 11.62 -22.01
N MET A 203 8.27 12.70 -21.36
CA MET A 203 7.92 14.07 -21.73
C MET A 203 9.17 14.87 -22.03
N THR A 204 9.05 15.82 -22.96
CA THR A 204 10.12 16.78 -23.23
C THR A 204 10.17 17.83 -22.12
N GLY A 205 11.38 18.18 -21.70
CA GLY A 205 11.64 19.22 -20.70
C GLY A 205 12.93 19.97 -21.01
N ILE A 206 13.26 20.92 -20.14
CA ILE A 206 14.54 21.62 -20.15
C ILE A 206 15.14 21.53 -18.76
N ARG A 207 16.38 21.04 -18.68
CA ARG A 207 17.18 20.98 -17.45
C ARG A 207 18.55 21.57 -17.75
N ASP A 208 19.00 22.51 -16.94
CA ASP A 208 20.30 23.19 -17.08
C ASP A 208 20.56 23.75 -18.50
N GLY A 209 19.51 24.32 -19.12
CA GLY A 209 19.57 24.89 -20.46
C GLY A 209 19.65 23.87 -21.61
N LYS A 210 19.54 22.56 -21.33
CA LYS A 210 19.53 21.49 -22.34
C LYS A 210 18.19 20.79 -22.39
N ARG A 211 17.84 20.25 -23.57
CA ARG A 211 16.65 19.39 -23.71
C ARG A 211 16.82 18.14 -22.86
N ASP A 212 15.79 17.83 -22.09
CA ASP A 212 15.67 16.64 -21.26
C ASP A 212 14.47 15.81 -21.74
N PHE A 213 14.54 14.49 -21.59
CA PHE A 213 13.44 13.57 -21.90
C PHE A 213 13.13 12.74 -20.66
N GLY A 214 12.39 13.39 -19.76
CA GLY A 214 12.12 12.91 -18.41
C GLY A 214 10.76 12.25 -18.27
N GLN A 215 10.41 11.93 -17.03
CA GLN A 215 9.18 11.25 -16.66
C GLN A 215 8.09 12.26 -16.24
N GLN A 216 6.86 11.76 -16.14
CA GLN A 216 5.70 12.52 -15.70
C GLN A 216 5.08 11.94 -14.43
N ILE A 217 4.74 12.82 -13.48
CA ILE A 217 3.91 12.51 -12.32
C ILE A 217 2.51 13.09 -12.51
N GLU A 218 1.48 12.26 -12.33
CA GLU A 218 0.10 12.70 -12.18
C GLU A 218 -0.26 12.78 -10.70
N VAL A 219 -0.80 13.91 -10.26
CA VAL A 219 -1.31 14.11 -8.91
C VAL A 219 -2.83 13.93 -8.92
N ARG A 220 -3.31 12.96 -8.14
CA ARG A 220 -4.74 12.80 -7.86
C ARG A 220 -5.00 13.22 -6.43
N CYS A 221 -6.02 14.05 -6.21
CA CYS A 221 -6.43 14.55 -4.89
C CYS A 221 -7.94 14.72 -4.90
N TRP A 222 -8.66 13.87 -4.18
CA TRP A 222 -10.10 13.68 -4.35
C TRP A 222 -10.85 13.79 -3.02
N ASP A 223 -12.07 14.31 -3.11
CA ASP A 223 -13.08 14.33 -2.05
C ASP A 223 -14.06 13.17 -2.25
N SER A 224 -14.35 12.44 -1.18
CA SER A 224 -15.29 11.32 -1.18
C SER A 224 -15.78 11.03 0.24
N VAL A 225 -16.97 10.42 0.34
CA VAL A 225 -17.52 9.93 1.61
C VAL A 225 -17.24 8.43 1.79
N ASP A 226 -17.35 7.64 0.72
CA ASP A 226 -17.34 6.18 0.75
C ASP A 226 -16.50 5.52 -0.35
N ALA A 227 -15.74 6.32 -1.10
CA ALA A 227 -14.95 5.92 -2.28
C ALA A 227 -15.77 5.34 -3.46
N ARG A 228 -17.11 5.29 -3.42
CA ARG A 228 -17.94 4.84 -4.55
C ARG A 228 -18.09 5.92 -5.60
N THR A 229 -18.32 7.16 -5.15
CA THR A 229 -18.26 8.37 -5.96
C THR A 229 -17.21 9.31 -5.40
N ALA A 230 -16.57 10.09 -6.28
CA ALA A 230 -15.57 11.04 -5.84
C ALA A 230 -15.38 12.15 -6.87
N THR A 231 -15.01 13.32 -6.39
CA THR A 231 -14.71 14.49 -7.22
C THR A 231 -13.30 15.00 -6.90
N PRO A 232 -12.57 15.55 -7.87
CA PRO A 232 -11.30 16.21 -7.59
C PRO A 232 -11.48 17.32 -6.55
N THR A 233 -10.65 17.31 -5.51
CA THR A 233 -10.60 18.36 -4.51
C THR A 233 -10.26 19.67 -5.20
N ARG A 234 -10.99 20.75 -4.85
CA ARG A 234 -10.78 22.09 -5.42
C ARG A 234 -9.55 22.76 -4.82
N LEU A 235 -8.36 22.27 -5.18
CA LEU A 235 -7.09 22.88 -4.78
C LEU A 235 -6.92 24.25 -5.45
N SER A 236 -6.38 25.23 -4.71
CA SER A 236 -6.00 26.51 -5.31
C SER A 236 -4.86 26.30 -6.32
N PHE A 237 -4.80 27.16 -7.33
CA PHE A 237 -3.74 27.09 -8.32
C PHE A 237 -2.35 27.28 -7.69
N GLU A 238 -2.25 28.10 -6.64
CA GLU A 238 -1.02 28.27 -5.84
C GLU A 238 -0.52 26.96 -5.22
N ILE A 239 -1.43 26.12 -4.70
CA ILE A 239 -1.05 24.80 -4.17
C ILE A 239 -0.57 23.89 -5.30
N LEU A 240 -1.25 23.90 -6.46
CA LEU A 240 -0.87 23.11 -7.63
C LEU A 240 0.52 23.50 -8.16
N GLU A 241 0.81 24.80 -8.27
CA GLU A 241 2.13 25.31 -8.67
C GLU A 241 3.22 24.92 -7.67
N LYS A 242 2.91 24.97 -6.36
CA LYS A 242 3.83 24.54 -5.31
C LYS A 242 4.13 23.04 -5.41
N VAL A 243 3.11 22.21 -5.60
CA VAL A 243 3.27 20.76 -5.80
C VAL A 243 4.12 20.47 -7.03
N ALA A 244 3.82 21.09 -8.17
CA ALA A 244 4.59 20.89 -9.40
C ALA A 244 6.07 21.27 -9.22
N ARG A 245 6.33 22.44 -8.61
CA ARG A 245 7.69 22.94 -8.37
C ARG A 245 8.48 22.02 -7.44
N GLU A 246 7.90 21.59 -6.32
CA GLU A 246 8.60 20.73 -5.35
C GLU A 246 8.83 19.32 -5.90
N ILE A 247 7.89 18.75 -6.68
CA ILE A 247 8.12 17.47 -7.35
C ILE A 247 9.29 17.57 -8.34
N ILE A 248 9.33 18.60 -9.20
CA ILE A 248 10.40 18.77 -10.20
C ILE A 248 11.77 18.99 -9.53
N LEU A 249 11.79 19.68 -8.37
CA LEU A 249 13.01 19.98 -7.62
C LEU A 249 13.54 18.76 -6.85
N GLU A 250 12.66 18.03 -6.15
CA GLU A 250 13.05 16.99 -5.19
C GLU A 250 13.07 15.58 -5.80
N VAL A 251 12.40 15.36 -6.93
CA VAL A 251 12.31 14.05 -7.58
C VAL A 251 13.13 14.03 -8.87
N PRO A 252 14.32 13.39 -8.87
CA PRO A 252 15.17 13.31 -10.06
C PRO A 252 14.43 12.70 -11.25
N GLY A 253 14.70 13.22 -12.45
CA GLY A 253 14.15 12.69 -13.70
C GLY A 253 12.73 13.14 -14.04
N ILE A 254 11.99 13.79 -13.13
CA ILE A 254 10.67 14.36 -13.45
C ILE A 254 10.83 15.68 -14.19
N VAL A 255 10.07 15.85 -15.26
CA VAL A 255 10.00 17.09 -16.06
C VAL A 255 8.57 17.58 -16.32
N SER A 256 7.56 16.74 -16.04
CA SER A 256 6.15 17.08 -16.22
C SER A 256 5.36 16.67 -14.99
N VAL A 257 4.43 17.54 -14.56
CA VAL A 257 3.50 17.28 -13.47
C VAL A 257 2.10 17.64 -13.94
N THR A 258 1.14 16.71 -13.80
CA THR A 258 -0.26 16.91 -14.17
C THR A 258 -1.17 16.74 -12.96
N HIS A 259 -2.39 17.28 -13.03
CA HIS A 259 -3.41 17.10 -11.99
C HIS A 259 -4.68 16.52 -12.61
N ASN A 260 -5.20 15.45 -12.00
CA ASN A 260 -6.42 14.80 -12.47
C ASN A 260 -7.68 15.56 -12.04
N ILE A 261 -8.48 15.97 -13.02
CA ILE A 261 -9.74 16.70 -12.82
C ILE A 261 -10.98 15.88 -13.21
N ALA A 262 -10.83 14.58 -13.47
CA ALA A 262 -11.95 13.71 -13.80
C ALA A 262 -12.63 13.20 -12.52
N SER A 263 -13.96 13.10 -12.52
CA SER A 263 -14.71 12.52 -11.41
C SER A 263 -14.78 11.00 -11.51
N LYS A 264 -15.11 10.35 -10.39
CA LYS A 264 -15.54 8.94 -10.35
C LYS A 264 -17.04 8.88 -10.17
N PRO A 265 -17.79 8.28 -11.12
CA PRO A 265 -17.38 7.84 -12.48
C PRO A 265 -17.12 9.02 -13.46
N PRO A 266 -16.45 8.80 -14.63
CA PRO A 266 -16.03 7.52 -15.19
C PRO A 266 -14.64 7.05 -14.73
N SER A 267 -13.87 7.90 -14.04
CA SER A 267 -12.53 7.55 -13.57
C SER A 267 -12.57 6.72 -12.27
N THR A 268 -11.40 6.32 -11.78
CA THR A 268 -11.19 5.64 -10.51
C THR A 268 -10.17 6.41 -9.67
N ILE A 269 -10.17 6.22 -8.34
CA ILE A 269 -9.20 6.90 -7.45
C ILE A 269 -7.77 6.52 -7.83
N GLU A 270 -7.48 5.21 -7.86
CA GLU A 270 -6.23 4.68 -8.39
C GLU A 270 -6.23 4.72 -9.93
N ALA A 271 -5.04 4.75 -10.54
CA ALA A 271 -4.88 4.77 -12.00
C ALA A 271 -4.87 3.37 -12.64
N ILE A 272 -4.66 2.32 -11.84
CA ILE A 272 -4.44 0.93 -12.26
C ILE A 272 -4.97 -0.02 -11.18
#